data_AF-A0A086JQ65-F1
#
_entry.id   AF-A0A086JQ65-F1
#
_cell.length_a   1.000
_cell.length_b   1.000
_cell.length_c   1.000
_cell.angle_alpha   90.00
_cell.angle_beta   90.00
_cell.angle_gamma   90.00
#
_symmetry.space_group_name_H-M   'P 1'
#
loop_
_entity.id
_entity.type
_entity.pdbx_description
1 polymer ?
#
loop_
_entity_poly.entity_id
_entity_poly.type
_entity_poly.pdbx_seq_one_letter_code
_entity_poly.pdbx_strand_id
1 'polypeptide(L)'
;MAAFVVDGLAALSRFFSFSCEETRLTDKLWGVFCPLSPSLPLFFFLTLFWFYVHAFVSPRLPALLLPASARRQHIEKVTRIAALEAASTHRAQKTQPIRTKQGVASYTVASSSTTTSRSTTACCSEDASSSSEAVSAELAALRVYFISANANTTASLHALYLTPAALFHAVRCVVLPAAQILVAQAASQAYSSVLAHASGSEADVRMQAEQAALHAEVEQRNNWWDTYFAHWGAAADFWDGRKDPLVIFSSYMMGSYFLWDCFECLRNLEVHKRAFLFHALLSFLAGTIQITAPGIKLSGLCSLFAASEISTPFLHFRWFLVQNGQAHTTLFRFINALTVFLFISVRLIVVPYLVFWHYWVDCLLYRHHMIPQKNISTMRMVFMMVLTLGWTLLNYFWGYLFFRSLCRHRKRSGKNRVEKDADTLRQNEGGKKEQ
;
A
#
# COMPACT_ATOMS: atom_id res chain seq x y z
N MET A 1 -22.31 -43.09 3.89
CA MET A 1 -22.02 -41.66 4.16
C MET A 1 -20.81 -41.14 3.38
N ALA A 2 -19.69 -41.85 3.29
CA ALA A 2 -18.52 -41.38 2.51
C ALA A 2 -18.80 -41.21 1.00
N ALA A 3 -19.60 -42.10 0.38
CA ALA A 3 -19.98 -41.99 -1.04
C ALA A 3 -20.86 -40.76 -1.34
N PHE A 4 -21.77 -40.40 -0.43
CA PHE A 4 -22.66 -39.24 -0.57
C PHE A 4 -21.90 -37.89 -0.49
N VAL A 5 -20.79 -37.85 0.24
CA VAL A 5 -19.92 -36.67 0.33
C VAL A 5 -19.07 -36.52 -0.93
N VAL A 6 -18.57 -37.63 -1.50
CA VAL A 6 -17.78 -37.62 -2.74
C VAL A 6 -18.64 -37.28 -3.96
N ASP A 7 -19.85 -37.83 -4.05
CA ASP A 7 -20.78 -37.52 -5.15
C ASP A 7 -21.37 -36.10 -5.04
N GLY A 8 -21.58 -35.59 -3.82
CA GLY A 8 -21.97 -34.20 -3.59
C GLY A 8 -20.89 -33.19 -3.99
N LEU A 9 -19.61 -33.50 -3.74
CA LEU A 9 -18.47 -32.69 -4.17
C LEU A 9 -18.23 -32.76 -5.69
N ALA A 10 -18.48 -33.91 -6.32
CA ALA A 10 -18.42 -34.07 -7.77
C ALA A 10 -19.59 -33.39 -8.51
N ALA A 11 -20.78 -33.30 -7.89
CA ALA A 11 -21.91 -32.55 -8.43
C ALA A 11 -21.68 -31.02 -8.34
N LEU A 12 -21.05 -30.55 -7.25
CA LEU A 12 -20.62 -29.16 -7.11
C LEU A 12 -19.54 -28.79 -8.13
N SER A 13 -18.58 -29.68 -8.44
CA SER A 13 -17.54 -29.40 -9.44
C SER A 13 -18.08 -29.28 -10.86
N ARG A 14 -19.16 -30.00 -11.19
CA ARG A 14 -19.84 -29.89 -12.50
C ARG A 14 -20.61 -28.59 -12.67
N PHE A 15 -21.11 -27.97 -11.59
CA PHE A 15 -21.71 -26.63 -11.64
C PHE A 15 -20.70 -25.50 -11.90
N PHE A 16 -19.39 -25.77 -11.74
CA PHE A 16 -18.31 -24.82 -12.00
C PHE A 16 -17.44 -25.17 -13.22
N SER A 17 -17.83 -26.16 -14.02
CA SER A 17 -17.13 -26.51 -15.25
C SER A 17 -17.63 -25.66 -16.41
N PHE A 18 -16.78 -24.76 -16.91
CA PHE A 18 -17.02 -24.05 -18.17
C PHE A 18 -16.20 -24.71 -19.27
N SER A 19 -16.85 -25.00 -20.40
CA SER A 19 -16.23 -25.51 -21.61
C SER A 19 -15.07 -24.61 -22.02
N CYS A 20 -13.86 -25.18 -22.02
CA CYS A 20 -12.65 -24.52 -22.46
C CYS A 20 -12.55 -24.72 -23.97
N GLU A 21 -12.79 -23.64 -24.72
CA GLU A 21 -12.53 -23.55 -26.16
C GLU A 21 -11.03 -23.75 -26.42
N GLU A 22 -10.65 -24.36 -27.54
CA GLU A 22 -9.26 -24.74 -27.83
C GLU A 22 -8.33 -23.51 -27.86
N THR A 23 -7.55 -23.33 -26.80
CA THR A 23 -6.61 -22.22 -26.69
C THR A 23 -5.14 -22.67 -26.81
N ARG A 24 -4.28 -21.76 -27.29
CA ARG A 24 -2.86 -21.97 -27.58
C ARG A 24 -2.10 -22.44 -26.32
N LEU A 25 -0.93 -23.05 -26.47
CA LEU A 25 -0.08 -23.51 -25.35
C LEU A 25 0.16 -22.40 -24.30
N THR A 26 0.30 -21.16 -24.75
CA THR A 26 0.40 -19.97 -23.89
C THR A 26 -0.81 -19.80 -23.00
N ASP A 27 -2.01 -20.02 -23.51
CA ASP A 27 -3.27 -19.87 -22.78
C ASP A 27 -3.49 -21.05 -21.82
N LYS A 28 -2.96 -22.24 -22.14
CA LYS A 28 -2.93 -23.40 -21.23
C LYS A 28 -1.99 -23.16 -20.05
N LEU A 29 -0.76 -22.70 -20.31
CA LEU A 29 0.17 -22.30 -19.26
C LEU A 29 -0.41 -21.14 -18.43
N TRP A 30 -1.06 -20.18 -19.09
CA TRP A 30 -1.68 -19.04 -18.42
C TRP A 30 -2.91 -19.43 -17.59
N GLY A 31 -3.72 -20.38 -18.05
CA GLY A 31 -4.85 -20.92 -17.29
C GLY A 31 -4.42 -21.66 -16.02
N VAL A 32 -3.18 -22.18 -15.97
CA VAL A 32 -2.60 -22.78 -14.77
C VAL A 32 -2.17 -21.70 -13.75
N PHE A 33 -1.57 -20.59 -14.21
CA PHE A 33 -1.11 -19.52 -13.33
C PHE A 33 -2.19 -18.49 -12.96
N CYS A 34 -3.23 -18.32 -13.77
CA CYS A 34 -4.30 -17.33 -13.62
C CYS A 34 -5.63 -17.92 -14.13
N PRO A 35 -6.24 -18.86 -13.38
CA PRO A 35 -7.48 -19.48 -13.82
C PRO A 35 -8.61 -18.45 -13.90
N LEU A 36 -9.52 -18.67 -14.84
CA LEU A 36 -10.76 -17.89 -15.01
C LEU A 36 -11.74 -18.06 -13.82
N SER A 37 -11.41 -18.94 -12.87
CA SER A 37 -12.12 -19.20 -11.61
C SER A 37 -11.25 -18.80 -10.40
N PRO A 38 -11.87 -18.55 -9.24
CA PRO A 38 -11.14 -18.26 -8.00
C PRO A 38 -10.17 -19.42 -7.65
N SER A 39 -8.86 -19.15 -7.61
CA SER A 39 -7.83 -20.10 -7.19
C SER A 39 -7.39 -19.81 -5.78
N LEU A 40 -8.02 -20.50 -4.83
CA LEU A 40 -7.58 -20.49 -3.43
C LEU A 40 -6.11 -20.94 -3.30
N PRO A 41 -5.61 -21.97 -4.00
CA PRO A 41 -4.20 -22.35 -3.92
C PRO A 41 -3.25 -21.21 -4.32
N LEU A 42 -3.55 -20.50 -5.43
CA LEU A 42 -2.76 -19.34 -5.85
C LEU A 42 -2.80 -18.23 -4.80
N PHE A 43 -3.99 -17.91 -4.29
CA PHE A 43 -4.17 -16.89 -3.26
C PHE A 43 -3.35 -17.18 -2.00
N PHE A 44 -3.39 -18.43 -1.49
CA PHE A 44 -2.60 -18.83 -0.32
C PHE A 44 -1.11 -18.88 -0.61
N PHE A 45 -0.70 -19.36 -1.79
CA PHE A 45 0.70 -19.34 -2.21
C PHE A 45 1.26 -17.91 -2.22
N LEU A 46 0.52 -16.95 -2.80
CA LEU A 46 0.92 -15.55 -2.82
C LEU A 46 0.89 -14.92 -1.41
N THR A 47 0.01 -15.38 -0.53
CA THR A 47 0.02 -14.96 0.89
C THR A 47 1.30 -15.43 1.57
N LEU A 48 1.71 -16.69 1.37
CA LEU A 48 2.98 -17.23 1.87
C LEU A 48 4.19 -16.52 1.26
N PHE A 49 4.10 -16.13 -0.01
CA PHE A 49 5.10 -15.29 -0.65
C PHE A 49 5.28 -13.96 0.09
N TRP A 50 4.21 -13.28 0.52
CA TRP A 50 4.32 -12.05 1.31
C TRP A 50 4.93 -12.28 2.69
N PHE A 51 4.61 -13.40 3.37
CA PHE A 51 5.32 -13.80 4.58
C PHE A 51 6.82 -13.99 4.35
N TYR A 52 7.21 -14.64 3.24
CA TYR A 52 8.61 -14.82 2.86
C TYR A 52 9.29 -13.47 2.59
N VAL A 53 8.66 -12.59 1.80
CA VAL A 53 9.18 -11.24 1.51
C VAL A 53 9.36 -10.44 2.79
N HIS A 54 8.40 -10.50 3.72
CA HIS A 54 8.50 -9.80 4.98
C HIS A 54 9.61 -10.36 5.88
N ALA A 55 9.74 -11.68 5.96
CA ALA A 55 10.72 -12.33 6.85
C ALA A 55 12.17 -12.22 6.33
N PHE A 56 12.40 -12.32 5.02
CA PHE A 56 13.74 -12.51 4.46
C PHE A 56 14.24 -11.39 3.56
N VAL A 57 13.33 -10.71 2.85
CA VAL A 57 13.69 -9.66 1.88
C VAL A 57 13.65 -8.28 2.54
N SER A 58 12.55 -7.98 3.22
CA SER A 58 12.26 -6.68 3.82
C SER A 58 13.32 -6.21 4.84
N PRO A 59 13.91 -7.08 5.68
CA PRO A 59 14.94 -6.66 6.63
C PRO A 59 16.27 -6.26 5.96
N ARG A 60 16.54 -6.77 4.75
CA ARG A 60 17.81 -6.53 4.04
C ARG A 60 17.74 -5.34 3.10
N LEU A 61 16.56 -5.07 2.54
CA LEU A 61 16.41 -4.09 1.47
C LEU A 61 16.78 -2.65 1.87
N PRO A 62 16.46 -2.14 3.08
CA PRO A 62 16.87 -0.80 3.48
C PRO A 62 18.40 -0.65 3.52
N ALA A 63 19.13 -1.69 3.88
CA ALA A 63 20.59 -1.67 3.86
C ALA A 63 21.18 -1.55 2.44
N LEU A 64 20.42 -1.92 1.41
CA LEU A 64 20.83 -1.83 0.01
C LEU A 64 20.42 -0.50 -0.64
N LEU A 65 19.19 -0.05 -0.37
CA LEU A 65 18.58 1.10 -1.04
C LEU A 65 18.83 2.44 -0.36
N LEU A 66 19.09 2.45 0.96
CA LEU A 66 19.30 3.72 1.66
C LEU A 66 20.64 4.38 1.28
N PRO A 67 20.70 5.72 1.25
CA PRO A 67 21.95 6.46 1.12
C PRO A 67 22.94 6.06 2.23
N ALA A 68 24.25 6.15 1.96
CA ALA A 68 25.29 5.65 2.86
C ALA A 68 25.19 6.17 4.32
N SER A 69 24.78 7.41 4.53
CA SER A 69 24.55 7.98 5.88
C SER A 69 23.37 7.32 6.59
N ALA A 70 22.20 7.25 5.95
CA ALA A 70 21.00 6.61 6.51
C ALA A 70 21.20 5.10 6.71
N ARG A 71 21.92 4.46 5.77
CA ARG A 71 22.25 3.04 5.80
C ARG A 71 23.07 2.67 7.03
N ARG A 72 24.11 3.44 7.35
CA ARG A 72 24.93 3.22 8.55
C ARG A 72 24.09 3.25 9.82
N GLN A 73 23.23 4.26 9.97
CA GLN A 73 22.35 4.38 11.15
C GLN A 73 21.31 3.26 11.22
N HIS A 74 20.77 2.83 10.08
CA HIS A 74 19.85 1.70 10.04
C HIS A 74 20.55 0.41 10.51
N ILE A 75 21.74 0.12 9.99
CA ILE A 75 22.53 -1.05 10.38
C ILE A 75 22.86 -0.98 11.88
N GLU A 76 23.31 0.17 12.37
CA GLU A 76 23.62 0.38 13.79
C GLU A 76 22.42 0.05 14.68
N LYS A 77 21.22 0.53 14.35
CA LYS A 77 20.00 0.21 15.11
C LYS A 77 19.68 -1.29 15.09
N VAL A 78 19.82 -1.95 13.95
CA VAL A 78 19.56 -3.39 13.82
C VAL A 78 20.57 -4.19 14.65
N THR A 79 21.86 -3.84 14.58
CA THR A 79 22.91 -4.47 15.39
C THR A 79 22.71 -4.22 16.88
N ARG A 80 22.28 -3.00 17.25
CA ARG A 80 21.99 -2.62 18.64
C ARG A 80 20.85 -3.46 19.24
N ILE A 81 19.79 -3.71 18.47
CA ILE A 81 18.69 -4.61 18.90
C ILE A 81 19.25 -5.99 19.23
N ALA A 82 19.99 -6.60 18.31
CA ALA A 82 20.54 -7.94 18.50
C ALA A 82 21.44 -8.02 19.74
N ALA A 83 22.28 -7.00 19.97
CA ALA A 83 23.14 -6.92 21.15
C ALA A 83 22.35 -6.81 22.46
N LEU A 84 21.31 -5.97 22.51
CA LEU A 84 20.46 -5.80 23.68
C LEU A 84 19.63 -7.05 23.97
N GLU A 85 19.11 -7.73 22.94
CA GLU A 85 18.38 -8.98 23.10
C GLU A 85 19.28 -10.10 23.64
N ALA A 86 20.48 -10.27 23.09
CA ALA A 86 21.46 -11.23 23.61
C ALA A 86 21.82 -10.95 25.08
N ALA A 87 22.06 -9.69 25.44
CA ALA A 87 22.34 -9.28 26.82
C ALA A 87 21.17 -9.59 27.76
N SER A 88 19.93 -9.37 27.32
CA SER A 88 18.73 -9.67 28.11
C SER A 88 18.54 -11.17 28.35
N THR A 89 18.82 -12.02 27.35
CA THR A 89 18.74 -13.48 27.49
C THR A 89 19.81 -14.01 28.45
N HIS A 90 21.05 -13.51 28.37
CA HIS A 90 22.10 -13.88 29.31
C HIS A 90 21.77 -13.49 30.76
N ARG A 91 21.14 -12.32 30.97
CA ARG A 91 20.70 -11.90 32.31
C ARG A 91 19.62 -12.82 32.86
N ALA A 92 18.62 -13.17 32.04
CA ALA A 92 17.53 -14.08 32.43
C ALA A 92 18.05 -15.48 32.82
N GLN A 93 19.07 -16.00 32.14
CA GLN A 93 19.69 -17.29 32.48
C GLN A 93 20.46 -17.22 33.81
N LYS A 94 21.16 -16.11 34.09
CA LYS A 94 21.93 -15.95 35.33
C LYS A 94 21.06 -15.76 36.57
N THR A 95 19.83 -15.27 36.39
CA THR A 95 18.86 -15.05 37.49
C THR A 95 17.97 -16.26 37.74
N GLN A 96 18.07 -17.35 36.97
CA GLN A 96 17.40 -18.59 37.38
C GLN A 96 18.04 -19.09 38.69
N PRO A 97 17.27 -19.21 39.79
CA PRO A 97 17.81 -19.69 41.04
C PRO A 97 18.33 -21.11 40.81
N ILE A 98 19.56 -21.36 41.24
CA ILE A 98 20.11 -22.71 41.36
C ILE A 98 19.13 -23.47 42.24
N ARG A 99 18.26 -24.26 41.60
CA ARG A 99 17.34 -25.16 42.27
C ARG A 99 18.20 -26.29 42.82
N THR A 100 18.81 -26.07 43.97
CA THR A 100 19.48 -27.09 44.75
C THR A 100 18.47 -28.20 44.98
N LYS A 101 18.68 -29.33 44.29
CA LYS A 101 18.06 -30.59 44.66
C LYS A 101 18.60 -30.99 46.04
N GLN A 102 17.97 -30.48 47.10
CA GLN A 102 18.01 -31.13 48.41
C GLN A 102 16.73 -31.93 48.56
N GLY A 103 16.80 -33.20 48.17
CA GLY A 103 15.93 -34.21 48.76
C GLY A 103 16.69 -34.81 49.94
N VAL A 104 16.31 -34.45 51.17
CA VAL A 104 16.40 -35.35 52.33
C VAL A 104 15.26 -34.98 53.27
N ALA A 105 14.35 -35.93 53.46
CA ALA A 105 13.37 -35.92 54.53
C ALA A 105 14.09 -36.03 55.89
N SER A 106 13.80 -35.13 56.83
CA SER A 106 13.93 -35.43 58.24
C SER A 106 12.98 -34.57 59.07
N TYR A 107 12.60 -35.16 60.20
CA TYR A 107 11.47 -34.91 61.06
C TYR A 107 11.74 -33.83 62.14
N THR A 108 10.67 -33.13 62.54
CA THR A 108 10.35 -32.51 63.87
C THR A 108 11.37 -31.64 64.64
N VAL A 109 10.93 -30.44 65.06
CA VAL A 109 10.49 -30.03 66.43
C VAL A 109 10.60 -28.50 66.55
N ALA A 110 9.57 -27.90 67.14
CA ALA A 110 9.48 -26.48 67.51
C ALA A 110 10.55 -26.05 68.52
N SER A 111 11.10 -24.84 68.36
CA SER A 111 11.45 -23.99 69.51
C SER A 111 11.71 -22.56 69.07
N SER A 112 11.08 -21.67 69.82
CA SER A 112 11.29 -20.23 69.91
C SER A 112 12.75 -19.84 70.07
N SER A 113 13.20 -18.81 69.36
CA SER A 113 13.94 -17.71 69.98
C SER A 113 14.09 -16.52 69.05
N THR A 114 13.80 -15.38 69.65
CA THR A 114 13.90 -14.02 69.18
C THR A 114 15.37 -13.65 68.99
N THR A 115 15.78 -13.18 67.82
CA THR A 115 17.01 -12.37 67.70
C THR A 115 16.88 -11.37 66.57
N THR A 116 16.66 -10.13 66.95
CA THR A 116 16.58 -8.96 66.09
C THR A 116 18.00 -8.56 65.66
N SER A 117 18.48 -9.07 64.53
CA SER A 117 19.72 -8.58 63.89
C SER A 117 19.37 -7.51 62.86
N ARG A 118 19.81 -6.29 63.19
CA ARG A 118 19.68 -5.07 62.41
C ARG A 118 20.59 -5.18 61.18
N SER A 119 19.99 -5.45 60.00
CA SER A 119 20.68 -5.44 58.71
C SER A 119 20.75 -4.03 58.16
N THR A 120 21.93 -3.42 58.21
CA THR A 120 22.30 -2.21 57.48
C THR A 120 23.01 -2.59 56.18
N THR A 121 22.24 -2.87 55.12
CA THR A 121 22.74 -2.94 53.73
C THR A 121 21.62 -2.55 52.77
N ALA A 122 21.26 -1.27 52.79
CA ALA A 122 20.39 -0.65 51.78
C ALA A 122 21.01 0.70 51.40
N CYS A 123 21.94 0.69 50.44
CA CYS A 123 22.42 1.92 49.80
C CYS A 123 22.94 1.74 48.36
N CYS A 124 22.87 0.55 47.74
CA CYS A 124 23.42 0.32 46.39
C CYS A 124 22.41 -0.18 45.35
N SER A 125 21.10 -0.12 45.63
CA SER A 125 20.06 -0.68 44.76
C SER A 125 19.36 0.32 43.84
N GLU A 126 19.56 1.63 44.02
CA GLU A 126 18.83 2.66 43.24
C GLU A 126 19.45 2.95 41.87
N ASP A 127 20.77 2.81 41.70
CA ASP A 127 21.42 3.03 40.38
C ASP A 127 21.25 1.84 39.41
N ALA A 128 21.00 0.64 39.93
CA ALA A 128 20.83 -0.55 39.12
C ALA A 128 19.41 -0.64 38.50
N SER A 129 18.40 -0.05 39.13
CA SER A 129 17.03 -0.03 38.60
C SER A 129 16.88 0.96 37.44
N SER A 130 17.44 2.17 37.58
CA SER A 130 17.38 3.22 36.57
C SER A 130 18.04 2.82 35.24
N SER A 131 19.19 2.15 35.31
CA SER A 131 19.89 1.63 34.13
C SER A 131 19.15 0.47 33.45
N SER A 132 18.47 -0.38 34.22
CA SER A 132 17.69 -1.50 33.68
C SER A 132 16.42 -1.04 32.97
N GLU A 133 15.72 -0.04 33.52
CA GLU A 133 14.54 0.57 32.89
C GLU A 133 14.90 1.29 31.60
N ALA A 134 16.01 2.04 31.59
CA ALA A 134 16.50 2.73 30.40
C ALA A 134 16.82 1.75 29.25
N VAL A 135 17.49 0.64 29.56
CA VAL A 135 17.80 -0.42 28.56
C VAL A 135 16.52 -1.08 28.03
N SER A 136 15.54 -1.34 28.91
CA SER A 136 14.25 -1.90 28.51
C SER A 136 13.48 -0.95 27.58
N ALA A 137 13.46 0.35 27.89
CA ALA A 137 12.82 1.37 27.08
C ALA A 137 13.52 1.54 25.71
N GLU A 138 14.85 1.52 25.67
CA GLU A 138 15.64 1.56 24.43
C GLU A 138 15.29 0.36 23.53
N LEU A 139 15.31 -0.85 24.09
CA LEU A 139 14.96 -2.07 23.36
C LEU A 139 13.53 -2.03 22.80
N ALA A 140 12.56 -1.58 23.61
CA ALA A 140 11.18 -1.42 23.16
C ALA A 140 11.06 -0.44 21.98
N ALA A 141 11.71 0.72 22.07
CA ALA A 141 11.72 1.72 20.99
C ALA A 141 12.37 1.19 19.70
N LEU A 142 13.47 0.46 19.83
CA LEU A 142 14.15 -0.15 18.69
C LEU A 142 13.33 -1.28 18.05
N ARG A 143 12.60 -2.08 18.84
CA ARG A 143 11.66 -3.08 18.32
C ARG A 143 10.53 -2.44 17.51
N VAL A 144 9.94 -1.36 18.04
CA VAL A 144 8.93 -0.56 17.31
C VAL A 144 9.50 -0.07 15.97
N TYR A 145 10.74 0.43 15.96
CA TYR A 145 11.43 0.84 14.74
C TYR A 145 11.60 -0.32 13.76
N PHE A 146 12.08 -1.47 14.21
CA PHE A 146 12.35 -2.64 13.35
C PHE A 146 11.08 -3.22 12.73
N ILE A 147 10.02 -3.40 13.53
CA ILE A 147 8.71 -3.84 13.05
C ILE A 147 8.17 -2.87 11.99
N SER A 148 8.20 -1.56 12.29
CA SER A 148 7.76 -0.53 11.35
C SER A 148 8.61 -0.50 10.07
N ALA A 149 9.93 -0.67 10.18
CA ALA A 149 10.83 -0.68 9.03
C ALA A 149 10.54 -1.86 8.08
N ASN A 150 10.33 -3.05 8.62
CA ASN A 150 10.01 -4.22 7.81
C ASN A 150 8.64 -4.07 7.14
N ALA A 151 7.60 -3.68 7.91
CA ALA A 151 6.27 -3.46 7.36
C ALA A 151 6.26 -2.39 6.25
N ASN A 152 6.91 -1.24 6.48
CA ASN A 152 7.04 -0.17 5.48
C ASN A 152 7.77 -0.64 4.21
N THR A 153 8.76 -1.52 4.35
CA THR A 153 9.50 -2.08 3.21
C THR A 153 8.62 -3.04 2.41
N THR A 154 7.88 -3.93 3.09
CA THR A 154 6.94 -4.85 2.44
C THR A 154 5.84 -4.08 1.70
N ALA A 155 5.26 -3.05 2.33
CA ALA A 155 4.27 -2.17 1.72
C ALA A 155 4.82 -1.42 0.49
N SER A 156 6.08 -0.96 0.56
CA SER A 156 6.74 -0.32 -0.59
C SER A 156 6.91 -1.27 -1.76
N LEU A 157 7.31 -2.53 -1.52
CA LEU A 157 7.46 -3.54 -2.57
C LEU A 157 6.13 -3.88 -3.23
N HIS A 158 5.07 -4.02 -2.45
CA HIS A 158 3.71 -4.17 -2.94
C HIS A 158 3.30 -3.02 -3.87
N ALA A 159 3.48 -1.78 -3.42
CA ALA A 159 3.15 -0.60 -4.23
C ALA A 159 4.02 -0.47 -5.49
N LEU A 160 5.32 -0.81 -5.41
CA LEU A 160 6.24 -0.80 -6.55
C LEU A 160 5.89 -1.83 -7.62
N TYR A 161 5.23 -2.93 -7.25
CA TYR A 161 4.71 -3.89 -8.22
C TYR A 161 3.35 -3.47 -8.78
N LEU A 162 2.39 -3.15 -7.90
CA LEU A 162 1.01 -2.91 -8.31
C LEU A 162 0.83 -1.59 -9.06
N THR A 163 1.57 -0.53 -8.69
CA THR A 163 1.40 0.78 -9.34
C THR A 163 1.78 0.73 -10.83
N PRO A 164 2.95 0.20 -11.24
CA PRO A 164 3.26 0.05 -12.66
C PRO A 164 2.30 -0.89 -13.39
N ALA A 165 1.87 -1.98 -12.76
CA ALA A 165 0.88 -2.89 -13.34
C ALA A 165 -0.46 -2.19 -13.61
N ALA A 166 -0.92 -1.39 -12.65
CA ALA A 166 -2.11 -0.54 -12.75
C ALA A 166 -2.02 0.47 -13.89
N LEU A 167 -0.90 1.21 -13.95
CA LEU A 167 -0.67 2.22 -14.98
C LEU A 167 -0.55 1.59 -16.37
N PHE A 168 0.11 0.44 -16.49
CA PHE A 168 0.20 -0.29 -17.75
C PHE A 168 -1.19 -0.74 -18.23
N HIS A 169 -2.00 -1.29 -17.33
CA HIS A 169 -3.39 -1.64 -17.64
C HIS A 169 -4.19 -0.39 -18.07
N ALA A 170 -4.10 0.71 -17.31
CA ALA A 170 -4.78 1.97 -17.64
C ALA A 170 -4.42 2.46 -19.05
N VAL A 171 -3.12 2.51 -19.36
CA VAL A 171 -2.65 2.98 -20.67
C VAL A 171 -3.14 2.06 -21.80
N ARG A 172 -2.94 0.75 -21.64
CA ARG A 172 -3.22 -0.24 -22.69
C ARG A 172 -4.71 -0.44 -22.94
N CYS A 173 -5.51 -0.53 -21.88
CA CYS A 173 -6.90 -0.97 -21.96
C CYS A 173 -7.89 0.20 -21.92
N VAL A 174 -7.45 1.38 -21.47
CA VAL A 174 -8.32 2.55 -21.32
C VAL A 174 -7.87 3.69 -22.22
N VAL A 175 -6.68 4.23 -21.97
CA VAL A 175 -6.22 5.49 -22.58
C VAL A 175 -6.01 5.33 -24.09
N LEU A 176 -5.27 4.31 -24.54
CA LEU A 176 -4.99 4.13 -25.96
C LEU A 176 -6.23 3.78 -26.79
N PRO A 177 -7.09 2.83 -26.37
CA PRO A 177 -8.32 2.54 -27.12
C PRO A 177 -9.29 3.72 -27.18
N ALA A 178 -9.48 4.45 -26.07
CA ALA A 178 -10.32 5.64 -26.07
C ALA A 178 -9.77 6.72 -27.00
N ALA A 179 -8.45 6.98 -26.95
CA ALA A 179 -7.79 7.93 -27.84
C ALA A 179 -7.96 7.56 -29.32
N GLN A 180 -7.83 6.28 -29.68
CA GLN A 180 -8.02 5.81 -31.06
C GLN A 180 -9.44 6.08 -31.57
N ILE A 181 -10.45 5.83 -30.73
CA ILE A 181 -11.86 6.10 -31.08
C ILE A 181 -12.08 7.59 -31.31
N LEU A 182 -11.59 8.44 -30.42
CA LEU A 182 -11.76 9.89 -30.52
C LEU A 182 -11.08 10.48 -31.76
N VAL A 183 -9.85 10.03 -32.05
CA VAL A 183 -9.11 10.44 -33.24
C VAL A 183 -9.84 10.01 -34.51
N ALA A 184 -10.35 8.77 -34.56
CA ALA A 184 -11.13 8.28 -35.70
C ALA A 184 -12.45 9.05 -35.87
N GLN A 185 -13.13 9.40 -34.77
CA GLN A 185 -14.35 10.20 -34.79
C GLN A 185 -14.10 11.61 -35.31
N ALA A 186 -13.05 12.28 -34.82
CA ALA A 186 -12.67 13.62 -35.28
C ALA A 186 -12.37 13.63 -36.79
N ALA A 187 -11.57 12.67 -37.25
CA ALA A 187 -11.25 12.52 -38.67
C ALA A 187 -12.50 12.25 -39.53
N SER A 188 -13.38 11.33 -39.08
CA SER A 188 -14.62 10.98 -39.78
C SER A 188 -15.61 12.15 -39.86
N GLN A 189 -15.74 12.93 -38.79
CA GLN A 189 -16.59 14.12 -38.74
C GLN A 189 -16.06 15.22 -39.68
N ALA A 190 -14.75 15.49 -39.67
CA ALA A 190 -14.13 16.47 -40.56
C ALA A 190 -14.29 16.06 -42.04
N TYR A 191 -14.04 14.79 -42.37
CA TYR A 191 -14.23 14.25 -43.71
C TYR A 191 -15.67 14.44 -44.20
N SER A 192 -16.65 14.03 -43.38
CA SER A 192 -18.08 14.09 -43.72
C SER A 192 -18.58 15.53 -43.85
N SER A 193 -18.06 16.44 -43.03
CA SER A 193 -18.38 17.87 -43.08
C SER A 193 -17.97 18.49 -44.42
N VAL A 194 -16.76 18.19 -44.92
CA VAL A 194 -16.30 18.69 -46.21
C VAL A 194 -17.15 18.12 -47.36
N LEU A 195 -17.42 16.82 -47.35
CA LEU A 195 -18.28 16.20 -48.37
C LEU A 195 -19.69 16.82 -48.44
N ALA A 196 -20.23 17.26 -47.30
CA ALA A 196 -21.57 17.84 -47.24
C ALA A 196 -21.66 19.28 -47.79
N HIS A 197 -20.55 20.04 -47.81
CA HIS A 197 -20.55 21.47 -48.11
C HIS A 197 -19.71 21.86 -49.32
N ALA A 198 -18.81 21.00 -49.79
CA ALA A 198 -17.91 21.33 -50.88
C ALA A 198 -18.61 21.24 -52.25
N SER A 199 -18.33 22.24 -53.09
CA SER A 199 -18.75 22.28 -54.50
C SER A 199 -17.50 22.21 -55.39
N GLY A 200 -17.48 21.34 -56.39
CA GLY A 200 -16.34 21.19 -57.27
C GLY A 200 -16.34 19.86 -58.00
N SER A 201 -15.22 19.52 -58.63
CA SER A 201 -15.04 18.17 -59.16
C SER A 201 -14.99 17.16 -58.02
N GLU A 202 -15.47 15.94 -58.25
CA GLU A 202 -15.47 14.88 -57.24
C GLU A 202 -14.06 14.60 -56.69
N ALA A 203 -13.04 14.67 -57.55
CA ALA A 203 -11.65 14.47 -57.18
C ALA A 203 -11.14 15.58 -56.23
N ASP A 204 -11.47 16.85 -56.51
CA ASP A 204 -11.05 17.97 -55.67
C ASP A 204 -11.74 17.93 -54.31
N VAL A 205 -13.04 17.64 -54.29
CA VAL A 205 -13.83 17.51 -53.06
C VAL A 205 -13.29 16.38 -52.18
N ARG A 206 -12.97 15.23 -52.77
CA ARG A 206 -12.39 14.09 -52.04
C ARG A 206 -11.01 14.42 -51.47
N MET A 207 -10.13 15.03 -52.26
CA MET A 207 -8.81 15.44 -51.81
C MET A 207 -8.88 16.43 -50.64
N GLN A 208 -9.80 17.41 -50.71
CA GLN A 208 -10.03 18.36 -49.61
C GLN A 208 -10.57 17.65 -48.35
N ALA A 209 -11.49 16.69 -48.51
CA ALA A 209 -12.02 15.91 -47.40
C ALA A 209 -10.93 15.06 -46.72
N GLU A 210 -10.05 14.41 -47.49
CA GLU A 210 -8.92 13.64 -46.97
C GLU A 210 -7.92 14.54 -46.23
N GLN A 211 -7.61 15.73 -46.75
CA GLN A 211 -6.75 16.71 -46.06
C GLN A 211 -7.36 17.21 -44.76
N ALA A 212 -8.66 17.51 -44.75
CA ALA A 212 -9.37 17.93 -43.54
C ALA A 212 -9.39 16.82 -42.47
N ALA A 213 -9.59 15.57 -42.87
CA ALA A 213 -9.53 14.42 -41.97
C ALA A 213 -8.15 14.26 -41.32
N LEU A 214 -7.08 14.37 -42.11
CA LEU A 214 -5.69 14.32 -41.62
C LEU A 214 -5.39 15.47 -40.65
N HIS A 215 -5.82 16.69 -40.97
CA HIS A 215 -5.64 17.83 -40.07
C HIS A 215 -6.37 17.62 -38.74
N ALA A 216 -7.63 17.18 -38.78
CA ALA A 216 -8.42 16.91 -37.59
C ALA A 216 -7.83 15.78 -36.73
N GLU A 217 -7.29 14.73 -37.34
CA GLU A 217 -6.57 13.68 -36.62
C GLU A 217 -5.34 14.23 -35.86
N VAL A 218 -4.52 15.06 -36.53
CA VAL A 218 -3.34 15.66 -35.90
C VAL A 218 -3.74 16.62 -34.78
N GLU A 219 -4.76 17.45 -35.01
CA GLU A 219 -5.29 18.37 -34.01
C GLU A 219 -5.80 17.63 -32.76
N GLN A 220 -6.60 16.57 -32.96
CA GLN A 220 -7.09 15.75 -31.87
C GLN A 220 -5.93 15.09 -31.10
N ARG A 221 -4.95 14.49 -31.80
CA ARG A 221 -3.75 13.90 -31.15
C ARG A 221 -2.94 14.92 -30.36
N ASN A 222 -2.88 16.17 -30.81
CA ASN A 222 -2.17 17.25 -30.13
C ASN A 222 -2.94 17.81 -28.91
N ASN A 223 -4.27 17.63 -28.85
CA ASN A 223 -5.06 17.93 -27.67
C ASN A 223 -4.94 16.81 -26.63
N TRP A 224 -3.83 16.81 -25.88
CA TRP A 224 -3.50 15.71 -24.98
C TRP A 224 -4.52 15.50 -23.86
N TRP A 225 -5.10 16.59 -23.35
CA TRP A 225 -6.09 16.51 -22.27
C TRP A 225 -7.35 15.80 -22.74
N ASP A 226 -7.94 16.27 -23.84
CA ASP A 226 -9.15 15.68 -24.38
C ASP A 226 -8.90 14.24 -24.81
N THR A 227 -7.85 13.99 -25.60
CA THR A 227 -7.60 12.68 -26.20
C THR A 227 -7.17 11.59 -25.21
N TYR A 228 -6.35 11.91 -24.20
CA TYR A 228 -5.75 10.89 -23.33
C TYR A 228 -6.24 10.92 -21.87
N PHE A 229 -6.84 12.02 -21.40
CA PHE A 229 -7.19 12.18 -19.98
C PHE A 229 -8.68 12.38 -19.71
N ALA A 230 -9.42 13.07 -20.58
CA ALA A 230 -10.81 13.44 -20.29
C ALA A 230 -11.80 12.28 -20.44
N HIS A 231 -11.54 11.33 -21.34
CA HIS A 231 -12.54 10.35 -21.79
C HIS A 231 -12.25 8.91 -21.35
N TRP A 232 -11.81 8.71 -20.11
CA TRP A 232 -11.53 7.36 -19.57
C TRP A 232 -12.77 6.44 -19.60
N GLY A 233 -13.97 7.03 -19.48
CA GLY A 233 -15.24 6.30 -19.60
C GLY A 233 -15.62 5.86 -21.02
N ALA A 234 -14.90 6.28 -22.07
CA ALA A 234 -15.19 5.88 -23.44
C ALA A 234 -14.70 4.45 -23.78
N ALA A 235 -13.83 3.87 -22.94
CA ALA A 235 -13.32 2.51 -23.14
C ALA A 235 -14.38 1.47 -22.75
N ALA A 236 -14.77 0.60 -23.69
CA ALA A 236 -15.82 -0.40 -23.48
C ALA A 236 -15.53 -1.42 -22.36
N ASP A 237 -14.26 -1.69 -22.07
CA ASP A 237 -13.80 -2.66 -21.06
C ASP A 237 -13.16 -1.96 -19.84
N PHE A 238 -13.47 -0.69 -19.59
CA PHE A 238 -12.83 0.13 -18.55
C PHE A 238 -12.80 -0.53 -17.16
N TRP A 239 -13.86 -1.24 -16.82
CA TRP A 239 -14.01 -1.93 -15.53
C TRP A 239 -13.69 -3.43 -15.59
N ASP A 240 -13.82 -4.03 -16.79
CA ASP A 240 -13.76 -5.47 -16.99
C ASP A 240 -12.33 -5.96 -17.21
N GLY A 241 -11.73 -6.44 -16.13
CA GLY A 241 -10.42 -7.08 -16.17
C GLY A 241 -10.47 -8.59 -16.39
N ARG A 242 -11.62 -9.20 -16.72
CA ARG A 242 -11.79 -10.66 -16.83
C ARG A 242 -10.84 -11.30 -17.85
N LYS A 243 -10.52 -10.57 -18.91
CA LYS A 243 -9.65 -11.06 -19.99
C LYS A 243 -8.22 -10.56 -19.84
N ASP A 244 -7.95 -9.69 -18.85
CA ASP A 244 -6.62 -9.12 -18.66
C ASP A 244 -5.83 -9.94 -17.63
N PRO A 245 -4.83 -10.70 -18.08
CA PRO A 245 -4.01 -11.56 -17.22
C PRO A 245 -3.29 -10.80 -16.11
N LEU A 246 -2.78 -9.60 -16.42
CA LEU A 246 -2.01 -8.77 -15.50
C LEU A 246 -2.91 -8.28 -14.37
N VAL A 247 -4.13 -7.89 -14.72
CA VAL A 247 -5.15 -7.38 -13.79
C VAL A 247 -5.65 -8.48 -12.85
N ILE A 248 -5.88 -9.69 -13.37
CA ILE A 248 -6.26 -10.84 -12.55
C ILE A 248 -5.15 -11.12 -11.54
N PHE A 249 -3.91 -11.30 -12.01
CA PHE A 249 -2.78 -11.58 -11.14
C PHE A 249 -2.54 -10.45 -10.12
N SER A 250 -2.65 -9.19 -10.55
CA SER A 250 -2.56 -8.01 -9.65
C SER A 250 -3.62 -8.03 -8.56
N SER A 251 -4.85 -8.47 -8.89
CA SER A 251 -5.92 -8.62 -7.89
C SER A 251 -5.58 -9.69 -6.84
N TYR A 252 -5.03 -10.84 -7.25
CA TYR A 252 -4.55 -11.88 -6.33
C TYR A 252 -3.36 -11.42 -5.49
N MET A 253 -2.39 -10.74 -6.11
CA MET A 253 -1.25 -10.15 -5.41
C MET A 253 -1.68 -9.13 -4.37
N MET A 254 -2.67 -8.30 -4.70
CA MET A 254 -3.21 -7.28 -3.81
C MET A 254 -4.00 -7.89 -2.65
N GLY A 255 -4.95 -8.80 -2.94
CA GLY A 255 -5.74 -9.46 -1.91
C GLY A 255 -4.89 -10.28 -0.94
N SER A 256 -3.89 -11.00 -1.45
CA SER A 256 -2.98 -11.81 -0.62
C SER A 256 -2.07 -10.95 0.25
N TYR A 257 -1.61 -9.81 -0.26
CA TYR A 257 -0.88 -8.81 0.53
C TYR A 257 -1.73 -8.30 1.69
N PHE A 258 -2.98 -7.92 1.45
CA PHE A 258 -3.83 -7.38 2.52
C PHE A 258 -4.24 -8.43 3.57
N LEU A 259 -4.30 -9.71 3.19
CA LEU A 259 -4.42 -10.77 4.18
C LEU A 259 -3.17 -10.83 5.08
N TRP A 260 -1.98 -10.81 4.48
CA TRP A 260 -0.73 -10.73 5.23
C TRP A 260 -0.68 -9.46 6.12
N ASP A 261 -1.10 -8.31 5.61
CA ASP A 261 -1.12 -7.03 6.34
C ASP A 261 -2.09 -7.07 7.54
N CYS A 262 -3.22 -7.79 7.42
CA CYS A 262 -4.12 -8.07 8.54
C CYS A 262 -3.40 -8.88 9.64
N PHE A 263 -2.67 -9.93 9.26
CA PHE A 263 -1.88 -10.72 10.22
C PHE A 263 -0.81 -9.88 10.90
N GLU A 264 -0.10 -9.03 10.14
CA GLU A 264 0.96 -8.17 10.70
C GLU A 264 0.39 -7.14 11.67
N CYS A 265 -0.74 -6.52 11.32
CA CYS A 265 -1.47 -5.60 12.19
C CYS A 265 -1.97 -6.28 13.47
N LEU A 266 -2.52 -7.49 13.38
CA LEU A 266 -3.00 -8.24 14.55
C LEU A 266 -1.85 -8.71 15.45
N ARG A 267 -0.72 -9.12 14.86
CA ARG A 267 0.47 -9.53 15.61
C ARG A 267 1.10 -8.37 16.38
N ASN A 268 1.08 -7.16 15.81
CA ASN A 268 1.74 -6.00 16.40
C ASN A 268 0.75 -4.84 16.67
N LEU A 269 -0.39 -5.13 17.31
CA LEU A 269 -1.45 -4.14 17.60
C LEU A 269 -1.00 -2.93 18.43
N GLU A 270 0.05 -3.10 19.24
CA GLU A 270 0.61 -1.99 20.03
C GLU A 270 1.40 -1.00 19.16
N VAL A 271 2.00 -1.52 18.08
CA VAL A 271 2.80 -0.74 17.12
C VAL A 271 1.89 -0.14 16.05
N HIS A 272 1.02 -0.96 15.47
CA HIS A 272 0.09 -0.56 14.43
C HIS A 272 -1.21 -0.04 15.05
N LYS A 273 -1.50 1.24 14.81
CA LYS A 273 -2.75 1.85 15.28
C LYS A 273 -3.95 1.14 14.67
N ARG A 274 -5.08 1.11 15.38
CA ARG A 274 -6.36 0.53 14.93
C ARG A 274 -6.81 0.96 13.53
N ALA A 275 -6.47 2.18 13.12
CA ALA A 275 -6.75 2.67 11.77
C ALA A 275 -6.06 1.85 10.66
N PHE A 276 -4.85 1.34 10.92
CA PHE A 276 -4.15 0.45 9.99
C PHE A 276 -4.81 -0.91 9.89
N LEU A 277 -5.24 -1.50 11.02
CA LEU A 277 -6.00 -2.75 10.98
C LEU A 277 -7.32 -2.60 10.21
N PHE A 278 -8.04 -1.50 10.43
CA PHE A 278 -9.27 -1.23 9.69
C PHE A 278 -9.01 -1.08 8.19
N HIS A 279 -7.92 -0.39 7.81
CA HIS A 279 -7.48 -0.30 6.43
C HIS A 279 -7.18 -1.69 5.83
N ALA A 280 -6.38 -2.50 6.52
CA ALA A 280 -6.01 -3.83 6.06
C ALA A 280 -7.25 -4.72 5.87
N LEU A 281 -8.18 -4.70 6.82
CA LEU A 281 -9.43 -5.47 6.74
C LEU A 281 -10.34 -5.00 5.59
N LEU A 282 -10.52 -3.69 5.44
CA LEU A 282 -11.34 -3.13 4.36
C LEU A 282 -10.76 -3.49 2.99
N SER A 283 -9.44 -3.36 2.84
CA SER A 283 -8.74 -3.69 1.60
C SER A 283 -8.69 -5.19 1.32
N PHE A 284 -8.54 -6.02 2.36
CA PHE A 284 -8.62 -7.48 2.24
C PHE A 284 -10.01 -7.94 1.82
N LEU A 285 -11.06 -7.37 2.41
CA LEU A 285 -12.45 -7.68 2.06
C LEU A 285 -12.74 -7.30 0.60
N ALA A 286 -12.26 -6.14 0.16
CA ALA A 286 -12.39 -5.71 -1.23
C ALA A 286 -11.66 -6.64 -2.19
N GLY A 287 -10.40 -6.99 -1.89
CA GLY A 287 -9.62 -7.93 -2.70
C GLY A 287 -10.27 -9.32 -2.77
N THR A 288 -10.79 -9.82 -1.65
CA THR A 288 -11.46 -11.12 -1.57
C THR A 288 -12.72 -11.14 -2.42
N ILE A 289 -13.60 -10.15 -2.25
CA ILE A 289 -14.84 -10.05 -3.05
C ILE A 289 -14.50 -10.00 -4.53
N GLN A 290 -13.45 -9.28 -4.91
CA GLN A 290 -13.02 -9.21 -6.30
C GLN A 290 -12.55 -10.56 -6.85
N ILE A 291 -11.73 -11.28 -6.10
CA ILE A 291 -11.18 -12.59 -6.49
C ILE A 291 -12.26 -13.66 -6.51
N THR A 292 -13.17 -13.67 -5.52
CA THR A 292 -14.20 -14.70 -5.37
C THR A 292 -15.37 -14.53 -6.34
N ALA A 293 -15.49 -13.38 -6.98
CA ALA A 293 -16.64 -13.11 -7.82
C ALA A 293 -16.52 -13.79 -9.21
N PRO A 294 -17.63 -14.32 -9.76
CA PRO A 294 -17.62 -15.00 -11.05
C PRO A 294 -17.02 -14.12 -12.15
N GLY A 295 -15.95 -14.63 -12.78
CA GLY A 295 -15.27 -13.97 -13.88
C GLY A 295 -14.51 -12.69 -13.54
N ILE A 296 -14.33 -12.33 -12.25
CA ILE A 296 -13.41 -11.24 -11.83
C ILE A 296 -13.70 -9.90 -12.56
N LYS A 297 -14.95 -9.63 -12.94
CA LYS A 297 -15.33 -8.54 -13.86
C LYS A 297 -15.10 -7.09 -13.40
N LEU A 298 -14.72 -6.84 -12.14
CA LEU A 298 -14.40 -5.50 -11.64
C LEU A 298 -12.91 -5.34 -11.30
N SER A 299 -12.04 -6.20 -11.83
CA SER A 299 -10.61 -6.15 -11.49
C SER A 299 -9.89 -5.01 -12.17
N GLY A 300 -10.44 -4.46 -13.27
CA GLY A 300 -9.99 -3.20 -13.84
C GLY A 300 -10.09 -2.08 -12.82
N LEU A 301 -11.24 -1.95 -12.13
CA LEU A 301 -11.42 -0.99 -11.04
C LEU A 301 -10.39 -1.19 -9.90
N CYS A 302 -10.16 -2.43 -9.47
CA CYS A 302 -9.16 -2.73 -8.44
C CYS A 302 -7.72 -2.45 -8.90
N SER A 303 -7.43 -2.66 -10.18
CA SER A 303 -6.11 -2.37 -10.74
C SER A 303 -5.90 -0.86 -10.83
N LEU A 304 -6.87 -0.10 -11.34
CA LEU A 304 -6.80 1.36 -11.37
C LEU A 304 -6.71 1.96 -9.96
N PHE A 305 -7.36 1.35 -8.97
CA PHE A 305 -7.19 1.73 -7.56
C PHE A 305 -5.74 1.63 -7.09
N ALA A 306 -4.99 0.60 -7.52
CA ALA A 306 -3.59 0.46 -7.15
C ALA A 306 -2.71 1.61 -7.67
N ALA A 307 -3.14 2.40 -8.66
CA ALA A 307 -2.44 3.63 -9.03
C ALA A 307 -2.39 4.65 -7.89
N SER A 308 -3.34 4.60 -6.94
CA SER A 308 -3.34 5.44 -5.74
C SER A 308 -2.13 5.16 -4.84
N GLU A 309 -1.51 3.98 -4.93
CA GLU A 309 -0.37 3.58 -4.11
C GLU A 309 0.97 4.16 -4.60
N ILE A 310 0.97 4.95 -5.70
CA ILE A 310 2.21 5.53 -6.27
C ILE A 310 3.02 6.36 -5.27
N SER A 311 2.36 6.99 -4.28
CA SER A 311 3.04 7.79 -3.25
C SER A 311 3.62 6.96 -2.11
N THR A 312 3.22 5.69 -1.95
CA THR A 312 3.58 4.81 -0.83
C THR A 312 5.08 4.52 -0.73
N PRO A 313 5.79 4.14 -1.82
CA PRO A 313 7.23 3.92 -1.76
C PRO A 313 7.99 5.18 -1.30
N PHE A 314 7.58 6.36 -1.80
CA PHE A 314 8.20 7.63 -1.43
C PHE A 314 7.89 8.04 0.02
N LEU A 315 6.66 7.78 0.48
CA LEU A 315 6.26 8.02 1.87
C LEU A 315 7.10 7.20 2.85
N HIS A 316 7.33 5.92 2.55
CA HIS A 316 8.15 5.04 3.37
C HIS A 316 9.64 5.38 3.27
N PHE A 317 10.14 5.72 2.08
CA PHE A 317 11.51 6.19 1.91
C PHE A 317 11.76 7.48 2.70
N ARG A 318 10.82 8.43 2.66
CA ARG A 318 10.80 9.63 3.50
C ARG A 318 10.84 9.26 4.99
N TRP A 319 10.03 8.30 5.43
CA TRP A 319 10.04 7.84 6.82
C TRP A 319 11.42 7.30 7.23
N PHE A 320 12.07 6.49 6.39
CA PHE A 320 13.43 6.00 6.65
C PHE A 320 14.45 7.13 6.79
N LEU A 321 14.37 8.16 5.93
CA LEU A 321 15.26 9.32 6.03
C LEU A 321 15.04 10.08 7.35
N VAL A 322 13.80 10.26 7.80
CA VAL A 322 13.50 10.90 9.09
C VAL A 322 14.04 10.09 10.25
N GLN A 323 13.73 8.78 10.29
CA GLN A 323 14.16 7.93 11.39
C GLN A 323 15.68 7.82 11.48
N ASN A 324 16.39 7.92 10.36
CA ASN A 324 17.84 7.87 10.29
C ASN A 324 18.48 9.27 10.17
N GLY A 325 17.87 10.28 10.80
CA GLY A 325 18.49 11.60 11.00
C GLY A 325 18.78 12.42 9.73
N GLN A 326 18.29 11.99 8.57
CA GLN A 326 18.55 12.63 7.27
C GLN A 326 17.48 13.67 6.87
N ALA A 327 16.64 14.12 7.80
CA ALA A 327 15.56 15.07 7.52
C ALA A 327 16.03 16.46 7.03
N HIS A 328 17.31 16.80 7.18
CA HIS A 328 17.87 18.08 6.74
C HIS A 328 18.45 18.04 5.31
N THR A 329 18.61 16.85 4.73
CA THR A 329 19.28 16.63 3.43
C THR A 329 18.47 17.14 2.24
N THR A 330 19.14 17.46 1.13
CA THR A 330 18.50 17.83 -0.14
C THR A 330 17.64 16.70 -0.70
N LEU A 331 18.14 15.45 -0.59
CA LEU A 331 17.39 14.25 -0.95
C LEU A 331 16.07 14.16 -0.17
N PHE A 332 16.08 14.40 1.14
CA PHE A 332 14.84 14.42 1.92
C PHE A 332 13.86 15.47 1.41
N ARG A 333 14.33 16.69 1.08
CA ARG A 333 13.46 17.75 0.54
C ARG A 333 12.82 17.34 -0.79
N PHE A 334 13.60 16.76 -1.70
CA PHE A 334 13.12 16.25 -2.97
C PHE A 334 12.07 15.15 -2.79
N ILE A 335 12.39 14.10 -2.01
CA ILE A 335 11.47 12.99 -1.75
C ILE A 335 10.21 13.47 -1.03
N ASN A 336 10.34 14.39 -0.08
CA ASN A 336 9.20 14.96 0.62
C ASN A 336 8.30 15.75 -0.34
N ALA A 337 8.86 16.59 -1.22
CA ALA A 337 8.08 17.31 -2.22
C ALA A 337 7.38 16.35 -3.19
N LEU A 338 8.09 15.33 -3.68
CA LEU A 338 7.54 14.31 -4.57
C LEU A 338 6.42 13.51 -3.89
N THR A 339 6.61 13.11 -2.62
CA THR A 339 5.58 12.42 -1.84
C THR A 339 4.33 13.29 -1.69
N VAL A 340 4.48 14.56 -1.33
CA VAL A 340 3.36 15.51 -1.20
C VAL A 340 2.64 15.68 -2.54
N PHE A 341 3.39 15.90 -3.61
CA PHE A 341 2.85 16.07 -4.96
C PHE A 341 2.02 14.85 -5.35
N LEU A 342 2.60 13.65 -5.33
CA LEU A 342 1.93 12.42 -5.71
C LEU A 342 0.73 12.10 -4.80
N PHE A 343 0.84 12.40 -3.50
CA PHE A 343 -0.28 12.18 -2.58
C PHE A 343 -1.46 13.09 -2.94
N ILE A 344 -1.24 14.38 -3.20
CA ILE A 344 -2.31 15.30 -3.56
C ILE A 344 -2.83 15.00 -4.96
N SER A 345 -1.95 14.99 -5.96
CA SER A 345 -2.36 14.85 -7.36
C SER A 345 -2.99 13.50 -7.63
N VAL A 346 -2.41 12.40 -7.13
CA VAL A 346 -2.92 11.07 -7.46
C VAL A 346 -3.97 10.58 -6.47
N ARG A 347 -3.68 10.58 -5.16
CA ARG A 347 -4.61 10.01 -4.16
C ARG A 347 -5.84 10.87 -3.88
N LEU A 348 -5.71 12.20 -3.91
CA LEU A 348 -6.82 13.10 -3.55
C LEU A 348 -7.57 13.65 -4.77
N ILE A 349 -6.92 13.72 -5.94
CA ILE A 349 -7.51 14.29 -7.15
C ILE A 349 -7.75 13.20 -8.21
N VAL A 350 -6.71 12.66 -8.84
CA VAL A 350 -6.87 11.75 -9.99
C VAL A 350 -7.73 10.53 -9.65
N VAL A 351 -7.44 9.80 -8.57
CA VAL A 351 -8.18 8.55 -8.30
C VAL A 351 -9.64 8.82 -7.92
N PRO A 352 -9.97 9.74 -6.98
CA PRO A 352 -11.37 10.05 -6.68
C PRO A 352 -12.17 10.57 -7.88
N TYR A 353 -11.60 11.46 -8.70
CA TYR A 353 -12.34 12.13 -9.77
C TYR A 353 -12.27 11.42 -11.14
N LEU A 354 -11.17 10.76 -11.48
CA LEU A 354 -11.03 10.06 -12.77
C LEU A 354 -11.37 8.56 -12.68
N VAL A 355 -11.34 7.97 -11.48
CA VAL A 355 -11.69 6.55 -11.30
C VAL A 355 -13.02 6.42 -10.56
N PHE A 356 -13.13 6.91 -9.33
CA PHE A 356 -14.31 6.63 -8.52
C PHE A 356 -15.56 7.38 -9.01
N TRP A 357 -15.44 8.64 -9.39
CA TRP A 357 -16.57 9.41 -9.90
C TRP A 357 -17.22 8.74 -11.12
N HIS A 358 -16.41 8.32 -12.11
CA HIS A 358 -16.91 7.60 -13.28
C HIS A 358 -17.58 6.28 -12.91
N TYR A 359 -17.00 5.51 -11.98
CA TYR A 359 -17.63 4.28 -11.49
C TYR A 359 -19.00 4.55 -10.85
N TRP A 360 -19.11 5.62 -10.05
CA TRP A 360 -20.35 5.99 -9.39
C TRP A 360 -21.42 6.47 -10.38
N VAL A 361 -21.02 7.31 -11.34
CA VAL A 361 -21.88 7.75 -12.45
C VAL A 361 -22.39 6.56 -13.24
N ASP A 362 -21.53 5.61 -13.58
CA ASP A 362 -21.93 4.41 -14.31
C ASP A 362 -22.90 3.53 -13.50
N CYS A 363 -22.67 3.37 -12.20
CA CYS A 363 -23.56 2.61 -11.33
C CYS A 363 -24.92 3.28 -11.11
N LEU A 364 -24.96 4.62 -10.97
CA LEU A 364 -26.18 5.36 -10.63
C LEU A 364 -27.01 5.77 -11.86
N LEU A 365 -26.36 6.22 -12.93
CA LEU A 365 -27.01 6.78 -14.12
C LEU A 365 -27.06 5.78 -15.27
N TYR A 366 -25.97 5.03 -15.50
CA TYR A 366 -25.84 4.11 -16.62
C TYR A 366 -25.98 2.64 -16.21
N ARG A 367 -26.79 2.38 -15.17
CA ARG A 367 -27.07 1.04 -14.65
C ARG A 367 -27.37 0.04 -15.78
N HIS A 368 -28.09 0.48 -16.83
CA HIS A 368 -28.44 -0.30 -18.01
C HIS A 368 -27.29 -0.71 -18.94
N HIS A 369 -26.09 -0.12 -18.83
CA HIS A 369 -24.88 -0.52 -19.57
C HIS A 369 -24.01 -1.52 -18.78
N MET A 370 -24.09 -1.49 -17.44
CA MET A 370 -23.41 -2.43 -16.55
C MET A 370 -24.23 -3.71 -16.30
N ILE A 371 -25.57 -3.61 -16.26
CA ILE A 371 -26.52 -4.73 -16.05
C ILE A 371 -26.55 -5.79 -17.19
N PRO A 372 -26.38 -5.48 -18.50
CA PRO A 372 -26.44 -6.46 -19.58
C PRO A 372 -25.35 -7.54 -19.43
N GLN A 373 -24.30 -7.23 -18.69
CA GLN A 373 -23.37 -8.22 -18.19
C GLN A 373 -24.07 -9.07 -17.10
N LYS A 374 -24.82 -10.11 -17.52
CA LYS A 374 -25.59 -11.13 -16.74
C LYS A 374 -25.04 -11.62 -15.38
N ASN A 375 -23.82 -11.26 -14.96
CA ASN A 375 -23.09 -11.83 -13.84
C ASN A 375 -22.59 -10.82 -12.77
N ILE A 376 -22.92 -9.52 -12.83
CA ILE A 376 -22.57 -8.58 -11.73
C ILE A 376 -23.81 -8.34 -10.86
N SER A 377 -23.83 -8.90 -9.65
CA SER A 377 -24.96 -8.72 -8.73
C SER A 377 -25.06 -7.26 -8.25
N THR A 378 -26.29 -6.75 -8.11
CA THR A 378 -26.54 -5.39 -7.57
C THR A 378 -25.86 -5.19 -6.22
N MET A 379 -25.87 -6.21 -5.36
CA MET A 379 -25.20 -6.17 -4.06
C MET A 379 -23.69 -5.96 -4.18
N ARG A 380 -23.03 -6.58 -5.16
CA ARG A 380 -21.60 -6.38 -5.40
C ARG A 380 -21.29 -4.94 -5.83
N MET A 381 -22.13 -4.36 -6.69
CA MET A 381 -21.96 -2.95 -7.11
C MET A 381 -22.11 -2.00 -5.92
N VAL A 382 -23.18 -2.13 -5.14
CA VAL A 382 -23.41 -1.31 -3.94
C VAL A 382 -22.26 -1.47 -2.94
N PHE A 383 -21.78 -2.70 -2.74
CA PHE A 383 -20.68 -2.95 -1.84
C PHE A 383 -19.38 -2.28 -2.30
N MET A 384 -19.03 -2.36 -3.58
CA MET A 384 -17.87 -1.68 -4.14
C MET A 384 -18.00 -0.15 -4.08
N MET A 385 -19.21 0.41 -4.22
CA MET A 385 -19.45 1.83 -3.97
C MET A 385 -19.15 2.20 -2.50
N VAL A 386 -19.63 1.42 -1.53
CA VAL A 386 -19.34 1.65 -0.11
C VAL A 386 -17.84 1.54 0.17
N LEU A 387 -17.15 0.57 -0.42
CA LEU A 387 -15.69 0.42 -0.29
C LEU A 387 -14.93 1.62 -0.88
N THR A 388 -15.29 2.08 -2.09
CA THR A 388 -14.65 3.23 -2.72
C THR A 388 -14.88 4.51 -1.92
N LEU A 389 -16.05 4.69 -1.30
CA LEU A 389 -16.27 5.75 -0.32
C LEU A 389 -15.34 5.61 0.89
N GLY A 390 -15.30 4.43 1.51
CA GLY A 390 -14.45 4.14 2.67
C GLY A 390 -12.97 4.43 2.40
N TRP A 391 -12.45 3.99 1.26
CA TRP A 391 -11.08 4.28 0.84
C TRP A 391 -10.84 5.76 0.56
N THR A 392 -11.78 6.44 -0.09
CA THR A 392 -11.68 7.88 -0.35
C THR A 392 -11.58 8.65 0.97
N LEU A 393 -12.47 8.36 1.92
CA LEU A 393 -12.43 8.95 3.26
C LEU A 393 -11.13 8.66 3.98
N LEU A 394 -10.61 7.44 3.84
CA LEU A 394 -9.34 7.05 4.44
C LEU A 394 -8.16 7.81 3.82
N ASN A 395 -8.14 8.02 2.50
CA ASN A 395 -7.14 8.85 1.83
C ASN A 395 -7.18 10.30 2.32
N TYR A 396 -8.37 10.88 2.48
CA TYR A 396 -8.54 12.21 3.08
C TYR A 396 -8.07 12.24 4.54
N PHE A 397 -8.37 11.22 5.34
CA PHE A 397 -7.91 11.10 6.72
C PHE A 397 -6.38 11.04 6.81
N TRP A 398 -5.73 10.20 6.00
CA TRP A 398 -4.26 10.13 5.94
C TRP A 398 -3.66 11.44 5.44
N GLY A 399 -4.28 12.07 4.45
CA GLY A 399 -3.92 13.40 3.97
C GLY A 399 -3.93 14.42 5.11
N TYR A 400 -5.03 14.49 5.86
CA TYR A 400 -5.14 15.35 7.04
C TYR A 400 -4.03 15.08 8.07
N LEU A 401 -3.77 13.83 8.43
CA LEU A 401 -2.70 13.48 9.37
C LEU A 401 -1.32 13.89 8.83
N PHE A 402 -1.08 13.69 7.54
CA PHE A 402 0.15 14.04 6.87
C PHE A 402 0.37 15.56 6.88
N PHE A 403 -0.62 16.36 6.47
CA PHE A 403 -0.55 17.83 6.52
C PHE A 403 -0.41 18.35 7.95
N ARG A 404 -1.13 17.78 8.90
CA ARG A 404 -0.99 18.11 10.32
C ARG A 404 0.44 17.88 10.82
N SER A 405 1.10 16.81 10.36
CA SER A 405 2.50 16.53 10.70
C SER A 405 3.46 17.60 10.15
N LEU A 406 3.23 18.05 8.90
CA LEU A 406 4.03 19.09 8.25
C LEU A 406 3.88 20.44 8.98
N CYS A 407 2.64 20.81 9.33
CA CYS A 407 2.36 22.05 10.06
C CYS A 407 2.99 22.07 11.46
N ARG A 408 3.01 20.93 12.18
CA ARG A 408 3.66 20.82 13.49
C ARG A 408 5.18 21.00 13.40
N HIS A 409 5.82 20.45 12.36
CA HIS A 409 7.26 20.66 12.15
C HIS A 409 7.59 22.13 11.90
N ARG A 410 6.77 22.84 11.12
CA ARG A 410 6.96 24.27 10.88
C ARG A 410 6.84 25.09 12.17
N LYS A 411 5.84 24.80 13.02
CA LYS A 411 5.68 25.47 14.32
C LYS A 411 6.85 25.23 15.27
N ARG A 412 7.36 23.99 15.37
CA ARG A 412 8.53 23.66 16.22
C ARG A 412 9.82 24.32 15.71
N SER A 413 10.05 24.31 14.39
CA SER A 413 11.21 24.97 13.79
C SER A 413 11.19 26.49 14.03
N GLY A 414 10.02 27.12 13.91
CA GLY A 414 9.84 28.55 14.22
C GLY A 414 10.14 28.87 15.69
N LYS A 415 9.63 28.05 16.63
CA LYS A 415 9.88 28.24 18.06
C LYS A 415 11.37 28.13 18.41
N ASN A 416 12.05 27.09 17.93
CA ASN A 416 13.48 26.89 18.19
C ASN A 416 14.35 28.02 17.63
N ARG A 417 13.94 28.64 16.51
CA ARG A 417 14.64 29.79 15.94
C ARG A 417 14.48 31.03 16.82
N VAL A 418 13.27 31.33 17.27
CA VAL A 418 12.99 32.46 18.19
C VAL A 418 13.76 32.30 19.50
N GLU A 419 13.83 31.09 20.04
CA GLU A 419 14.56 30.78 21.28
C GLU A 419 16.07 30.98 21.10
N LYS A 420 16.63 30.50 19.98
CA LYS A 420 18.05 30.71 19.65
C LYS A 420 18.41 32.19 19.41
N ASP A 421 17.53 32.94 18.74
CA ASP A 421 17.71 34.37 18.49
C ASP A 421 17.64 35.15 19.83
N ALA A 422 16.74 34.75 20.74
CA ALA A 422 16.63 35.34 22.08
C ALA A 422 17.86 35.04 22.96
N ASP A 423 18.41 33.82 22.90
CA ASP A 423 19.64 33.47 23.62
C ASP A 423 20.85 34.24 23.08
N THR A 424 20.92 34.44 21.76
CA THR A 424 21.98 35.23 21.12
C THR A 424 21.90 36.70 21.55
N LEU A 425 20.70 37.27 21.65
CA LEU A 425 20.48 38.62 22.16
C LEU A 425 20.89 38.75 23.64
N ARG A 426 20.53 37.78 24.49
CA ARG A 426 20.93 37.76 25.90
C ARG A 426 22.44 37.69 26.10
N GLN A 427 23.15 36.91 25.28
CA GLN A 427 24.62 36.84 25.33
C GLN A 427 25.27 38.18 24.95
N ASN A 428 24.73 38.88 23.93
CA ASN A 428 25.23 40.18 23.51
C ASN A 428 24.94 41.31 24.53
N GLU A 429 23.84 41.22 25.29
CA GLU A 429 23.54 42.18 26.36
C GLU A 429 24.32 41.92 27.65
N GLY A 430 24.64 40.65 27.96
CA GLY A 430 25.47 40.27 29.10
C GLY A 430 26.92 40.77 28.97
N GLY A 431 27.50 40.69 27.76
CA GLY A 431 28.88 41.14 27.51
C GLY A 431 29.09 42.66 27.56
N LYS A 432 28.03 43.47 27.51
CA LYS A 432 28.12 44.94 27.61
C LYS A 432 28.12 45.49 29.04
N LYS A 433 27.90 44.65 30.05
CA LYS A 433 27.91 45.07 31.48
C LYS A 433 29.23 44.79 32.19
N GLU A 434 30.20 44.15 31.52
CA GLU A 434 31.54 43.85 32.06
C GLU A 434 32.66 44.72 31.45
N GLN A 435 32.31 45.76 30.67
CA GLN A 435 33.19 46.86 30.29
C GLN A 435 32.72 48.13 30.99
#